data_AF-A0A259LTM7-F1
#
_entry.id   AF-A0A259LTM7-F1
#
_cell.length_a   1.000
_cell.length_b   1.000
_cell.length_c   1.000
_cell.angle_alpha   90.00
_cell.angle_beta   90.00
_cell.angle_gamma   90.00
#
_symmetry.space_group_name_H-M   'P 1'
#
loop_
_entity.id
_entity.type
_entity.pdbx_description
1 polymer ?
#
loop_
_entity_poly.entity_id
_entity_poly.type
_entity_poly.pdbx_seq_one_letter_code
_entity_poly.pdbx_strand_id
1 'polypeptide(L)'
;MTDAVDMSQQDIADPAAAGAPPRLHDALLFDWDGDDLDRLRRIMSRKGVDLETAAQVFFNGAPDRYNTIAKTDLLPQAQARCNLLDSIHRRIACGFYLPDPERGLGRARGRMQEWILRQQNDGVAGRSGRWVFDSSLLDIQVTGPARPVIVQRPVEPAALDSLWSRLARMLWRDRQVKPRCELEN
;
A
#
# COMPACT_ATOMS: atom_id res chain seq x y z
N MET A 1 -62.18 22.53 -8.75
CA MET A 1 -62.30 22.22 -10.18
C MET A 1 -61.04 22.77 -10.83
N THR A 2 -60.28 21.90 -11.52
CA THR A 2 -59.08 22.17 -12.35
C THR A 2 -57.85 22.72 -11.61
N ASP A 3 -56.61 22.27 -11.80
CA ASP A 3 -55.97 21.05 -12.31
C ASP A 3 -54.45 21.22 -12.05
N ALA A 4 -53.68 20.17 -12.37
CA ALA A 4 -52.24 20.16 -12.63
C ALA A 4 -51.31 19.80 -11.47
N VAL A 5 -51.16 18.48 -11.31
CA VAL A 5 -49.93 17.80 -10.93
C VAL A 5 -48.84 18.17 -11.93
N ASP A 6 -47.75 18.78 -11.49
CA ASP A 6 -46.50 18.85 -12.26
C ASP A 6 -45.43 17.99 -11.55
N MET A 7 -45.43 16.72 -11.94
CA MET A 7 -44.30 15.82 -11.79
C MET A 7 -43.34 16.11 -12.93
N SER A 8 -42.11 16.53 -12.61
CA SER A 8 -40.85 16.17 -13.28
C SER A 8 -39.80 17.29 -13.14
N GLN A 9 -39.19 17.42 -11.96
CA GLN A 9 -37.77 17.79 -11.95
C GLN A 9 -36.99 16.49 -11.96
N GLN A 10 -36.72 16.02 -13.18
CA GLN A 10 -35.76 14.96 -13.44
C GLN A 10 -34.40 15.42 -12.90
N ASP A 11 -33.93 14.70 -11.87
CA ASP A 11 -32.53 14.62 -11.50
C ASP A 11 -31.73 14.24 -12.75
N ILE A 12 -31.15 15.26 -13.40
CA ILE A 12 -30.08 15.04 -14.36
C ILE A 12 -28.88 14.63 -13.51
N ALA A 13 -28.76 13.31 -13.32
CA ALA A 13 -27.58 12.70 -12.72
C ALA A 13 -26.36 13.13 -13.53
N ASP A 14 -25.55 13.98 -12.92
CA ASP A 14 -24.32 14.50 -13.49
C ASP A 14 -23.33 13.34 -13.66
N PRO A 15 -22.97 12.92 -14.90
CA PRO A 15 -22.07 11.79 -15.12
C PRO A 15 -20.61 12.08 -14.71
N ALA A 16 -20.33 13.27 -14.16
CA ALA A 16 -19.01 13.67 -13.66
C ALA A 16 -18.67 13.13 -12.24
N ALA A 17 -19.61 12.51 -11.52
CA ALA A 17 -19.37 11.98 -10.17
C ALA A 17 -18.50 10.70 -10.13
N ALA A 18 -18.10 10.15 -11.28
CA ALA A 18 -17.29 8.93 -11.39
C ALA A 18 -15.77 9.15 -11.25
N GLY A 19 -15.30 10.38 -11.01
CA GLY A 19 -13.87 10.74 -11.12
C GLY A 19 -13.22 11.37 -9.88
N ALA A 20 -13.94 11.57 -8.78
CA ALA A 20 -13.33 12.16 -7.59
C ALA A 20 -12.33 11.16 -6.96
N PRO A 21 -11.05 11.54 -6.74
CA PRO A 21 -10.09 10.64 -6.12
C PRO A 21 -10.60 10.29 -4.72
N PRO A 22 -10.66 8.99 -4.37
CA PRO A 22 -11.23 8.56 -3.09
C PRO A 22 -10.49 9.23 -1.93
N ARG A 23 -11.22 9.71 -0.93
CA ARG A 23 -10.61 10.47 0.17
C ARG A 23 -9.92 9.50 1.11
N LEU A 24 -8.84 9.93 1.77
CA LEU A 24 -8.13 9.08 2.74
C LEU A 24 -9.05 8.59 3.86
N HIS A 25 -9.99 9.45 4.28
CA HIS A 25 -11.01 9.12 5.25
C HIS A 25 -11.88 7.92 4.83
N ASP A 26 -12.10 7.72 3.53
CA ASP A 26 -12.88 6.60 3.01
C ASP A 26 -12.22 5.24 3.31
N ALA A 27 -10.90 5.19 3.47
CA ALA A 27 -10.21 3.95 3.83
C ALA A 27 -10.57 3.48 5.25
N LEU A 28 -10.77 4.43 6.18
CA LEU A 28 -11.10 4.12 7.57
C LEU A 28 -12.56 3.67 7.72
N LEU A 29 -13.45 4.19 6.87
CA LEU A 29 -14.88 3.86 6.84
C LEU A 29 -15.21 2.67 5.92
N PHE A 30 -14.22 2.10 5.24
CA PHE A 30 -14.41 1.04 4.28
C PHE A 30 -15.06 -0.20 4.91
N ASP A 31 -16.15 -0.68 4.31
CA ASP A 31 -16.79 -1.92 4.72
C ASP A 31 -16.07 -3.13 4.08
N TRP A 32 -15.34 -3.88 4.90
CA TRP A 32 -14.58 -5.03 4.42
C TRP A 32 -15.43 -6.17 3.86
N ASP A 33 -16.71 -6.27 4.26
CA ASP A 33 -17.61 -7.34 3.86
C ASP A 33 -18.48 -6.96 2.64
N GLY A 34 -18.77 -5.67 2.43
CA GLY A 34 -19.66 -5.17 1.39
C GLY A 34 -19.01 -4.35 0.25
N ASP A 35 -17.90 -3.64 0.52
CA ASP A 35 -17.31 -2.74 -0.47
C ASP A 35 -16.31 -3.43 -1.43
N ASP A 36 -16.07 -2.78 -2.58
CA ASP A 36 -15.06 -3.19 -3.56
C ASP A 36 -13.62 -3.09 -3.00
N LEU A 37 -12.98 -4.24 -2.80
CA LEU A 37 -11.59 -4.33 -2.33
C LEU A 37 -10.59 -3.63 -3.26
N ASP A 38 -10.87 -3.52 -4.55
CA ASP A 38 -9.97 -2.82 -5.47
C ASP A 38 -10.00 -1.30 -5.26
N ARG A 39 -11.12 -0.73 -4.80
CA ARG A 39 -11.18 0.66 -4.35
C ARG A 39 -10.26 0.88 -3.16
N LEU A 40 -10.32 0.02 -2.14
CA LEU A 40 -9.43 0.13 -0.98
C LEU A 40 -7.97 -0.08 -1.38
N ARG A 41 -7.69 -1.06 -2.25
CA ARG A 41 -6.34 -1.30 -2.79
C ARG A 41 -5.78 -0.05 -3.47
N ARG A 42 -6.58 0.64 -4.29
CA ARG A 42 -6.20 1.90 -4.94
C ARG A 42 -5.88 2.98 -3.91
N ILE A 43 -6.74 3.18 -2.91
CA ILE A 43 -6.51 4.17 -1.83
C ILE A 43 -5.20 3.87 -1.09
N MET A 44 -5.02 2.63 -0.63
CA MET A 44 -3.86 2.21 0.16
C MET A 44 -2.54 2.21 -0.63
N SER A 45 -2.59 2.35 -1.95
CA SER A 45 -1.40 2.43 -2.81
C SER A 45 -0.95 3.87 -3.10
N ARG A 46 -1.72 4.87 -2.66
CA ARG A 46 -1.42 6.28 -2.92
C ARG A 46 -0.34 6.80 -1.96
N LYS A 47 0.43 7.78 -2.45
CA LYS A 47 1.27 8.61 -1.59
C LYS A 47 0.38 9.47 -0.67
N GLY A 48 0.84 9.71 0.55
CA GLY A 48 0.14 10.54 1.54
C GLY A 48 -0.80 9.77 2.47
N VAL A 49 -0.95 8.45 2.32
CA VAL A 49 -1.52 7.61 3.39
C VAL A 49 -0.48 7.54 4.52
N ASP A 50 -0.87 7.93 5.73
CA ASP A 50 0.00 7.87 6.90
C ASP A 50 0.02 6.46 7.54
N LEU A 51 1.01 6.23 8.39
CA LEU A 51 1.21 4.93 9.06
C LEU A 51 0.08 4.57 10.04
N GLU A 52 -0.49 5.55 10.74
CA GLU A 52 -1.63 5.33 11.65
C GLU A 52 -2.85 4.85 10.87
N THR A 53 -3.16 5.49 9.73
CA THR A 53 -4.24 5.11 8.83
C THR A 53 -4.03 3.70 8.30
N ALA A 54 -2.82 3.39 7.81
CA ALA A 54 -2.51 2.05 7.31
C ALA A 54 -2.65 0.96 8.38
N ALA A 55 -2.20 1.23 9.60
CA ALA A 55 -2.35 0.29 10.72
C ALA A 55 -3.83 0.11 11.10
N GLN A 56 -4.62 1.18 11.16
CA GLN A 56 -6.06 1.07 11.43
C GLN A 56 -6.78 0.25 10.36
N VAL A 57 -6.51 0.52 9.08
CA VAL A 57 -7.11 -0.23 7.96
C VAL A 57 -6.72 -1.71 8.05
N PHE A 58 -5.44 -2.02 8.31
CA PHE A 58 -4.97 -3.38 8.52
C PHE A 58 -5.77 -4.10 9.61
N PHE A 59 -5.95 -3.46 10.76
CA PHE A 59 -6.68 -4.05 11.88
C PHE A 59 -8.21 -4.09 11.70
N ASN A 60 -8.79 -3.20 10.89
CA ASN A 60 -10.20 -3.23 10.52
C ASN A 60 -10.50 -4.42 9.60
N GLY A 61 -9.53 -4.90 8.83
CA GLY A 61 -9.64 -6.13 8.05
C GLY A 61 -9.62 -7.42 8.86
N ALA A 62 -9.66 -7.33 10.19
CA ALA A 62 -9.72 -8.45 11.14
C ALA A 62 -8.64 -9.53 10.90
N PRO A 63 -7.34 -9.16 10.92
CA PRO A 63 -6.23 -10.06 10.60
C PRO A 63 -6.19 -11.28 11.54
N ASP A 64 -6.67 -11.14 12.78
CA ASP A 64 -6.80 -12.23 13.77
C ASP A 64 -7.50 -13.47 13.20
N ARG A 65 -8.53 -13.28 12.37
CA ARG A 65 -9.36 -14.37 11.82
C ARG A 65 -8.60 -15.26 10.84
N TYR A 66 -7.51 -14.77 10.26
CA TYR A 66 -6.82 -15.41 9.13
C TYR A 66 -5.34 -15.68 9.40
N ASN A 67 -4.79 -15.13 10.48
CA ASN A 67 -3.35 -15.10 10.74
C ASN A 67 -2.71 -16.49 10.80
N THR A 68 -3.47 -17.52 11.20
CA THR A 68 -3.00 -18.90 11.34
C THR A 68 -3.48 -19.84 10.23
N ILE A 69 -4.38 -19.38 9.34
CA ILE A 69 -4.98 -20.21 8.30
C ILE A 69 -4.13 -20.15 7.03
N ALA A 70 -3.83 -21.32 6.45
CA ALA A 70 -3.12 -21.40 5.18
C ALA A 70 -3.98 -20.79 4.05
N LYS A 71 -3.32 -20.12 3.09
CA LYS A 71 -4.04 -19.40 2.03
C LYS A 71 -4.92 -20.31 1.16
N THR A 72 -4.48 -21.54 0.94
CA THR A 72 -5.18 -22.57 0.17
C THR A 72 -6.51 -22.99 0.81
N ASP A 73 -6.63 -22.82 2.13
CA ASP A 73 -7.76 -23.30 2.92
C ASP A 73 -8.83 -22.21 3.09
N LEU A 74 -8.56 -21.01 2.55
CA LEU A 74 -9.47 -19.88 2.59
C LEU A 74 -10.42 -19.89 1.39
N LEU A 75 -11.66 -19.50 1.63
CA LEU A 75 -12.61 -19.18 0.56
C LEU A 75 -12.10 -18.02 -0.31
N PRO A 76 -12.48 -17.92 -1.60
CA PRO A 76 -11.97 -16.91 -2.52
C PRO A 76 -12.08 -15.46 -2.01
N GLN A 77 -13.20 -15.10 -1.36
CA GLN A 77 -13.38 -13.76 -0.77
C GLN A 77 -12.39 -13.49 0.37
N ALA A 78 -12.17 -14.49 1.24
CA ALA A 78 -11.19 -14.39 2.31
C ALA A 78 -9.75 -14.34 1.76
N GLN A 79 -9.47 -15.03 0.65
CA GLN A 79 -8.18 -14.91 -0.05
C GLN A 79 -7.96 -13.50 -0.58
N ALA A 80 -8.97 -12.87 -1.21
CA ALA A 80 -8.88 -11.51 -1.72
C ALA A 80 -8.60 -10.50 -0.60
N ARG A 81 -9.29 -10.62 0.54
CA ARG A 81 -9.02 -9.85 1.76
C ARG A 81 -7.58 -10.05 2.25
N CYS A 82 -7.14 -11.30 2.39
CA CYS A 82 -5.77 -11.61 2.81
C CYS A 82 -4.72 -11.04 1.86
N ASN A 83 -4.95 -11.08 0.54
CA ASN A 83 -4.05 -10.49 -0.44
C ASN A 83 -3.89 -8.97 -0.26
N LEU A 84 -4.96 -8.27 0.14
CA LEU A 84 -4.90 -6.85 0.44
C LEU A 84 -4.16 -6.60 1.77
N LEU A 85 -4.44 -7.39 2.79
CA LEU A 85 -3.71 -7.34 4.07
C LEU A 85 -2.21 -7.63 3.89
N ASP A 86 -1.83 -8.62 3.07
CA ASP A 86 -0.44 -8.90 2.69
C ASP A 86 0.22 -7.67 2.06
N SER A 87 -0.50 -6.97 1.18
CA SER A 87 0.00 -5.75 0.54
C SER A 87 0.18 -4.61 1.54
N ILE A 88 -0.75 -4.44 2.48
CA ILE A 88 -0.68 -3.38 3.50
C ILE A 88 0.47 -3.70 4.46
N HIS A 89 0.53 -4.92 4.98
CA HIS A 89 1.59 -5.40 5.87
C HIS A 89 2.98 -5.17 5.25
N ARG A 90 3.19 -5.60 4.00
CA ARG A 90 4.48 -5.42 3.33
C ARG A 90 4.87 -3.95 3.18
N ARG A 91 3.90 -3.07 2.91
CA ARG A 91 4.13 -1.62 2.80
C ARG A 91 4.45 -0.98 4.14
N ILE A 92 3.78 -1.41 5.21
CA ILE A 92 4.12 -1.01 6.57
C ILE A 92 5.55 -1.45 6.89
N ALA A 93 5.87 -2.73 6.67
CA ALA A 93 7.17 -3.31 6.98
C ALA A 93 8.33 -2.68 6.19
N CYS A 94 8.11 -2.23 4.96
CA CYS A 94 9.14 -1.55 4.16
C CYS A 94 9.18 -0.02 4.35
N GLY A 95 8.39 0.53 5.28
CA GLY A 95 8.39 1.97 5.58
C GLY A 95 7.75 2.84 4.49
N PHE A 96 6.84 2.30 3.68
CA PHE A 96 6.12 3.07 2.66
C PHE A 96 5.21 4.14 3.28
N TYR A 97 4.59 3.83 4.42
CA TYR A 97 3.73 4.76 5.14
C TYR A 97 4.56 5.52 6.16
N LEU A 98 4.53 6.85 6.07
CA LEU A 98 5.25 7.70 7.00
C LEU A 98 4.40 7.96 8.24
N PRO A 99 5.00 7.93 9.45
CA PRO A 99 4.31 8.35 10.67
C PRO A 99 4.01 9.85 10.61
N ASP A 100 2.90 10.25 11.21
CA ASP A 100 2.69 11.66 11.55
C ASP A 100 3.75 12.08 12.60
N PRO A 101 4.47 13.21 12.41
CA PRO A 101 5.56 13.59 13.31
C PRO A 101 5.10 14.01 14.72
N GLU A 102 3.83 14.37 14.89
CA GLU A 102 3.24 14.80 16.17
C GLU A 102 2.48 13.65 16.83
N ARG A 103 1.95 12.71 16.04
CA ARG A 103 1.04 11.65 16.52
C ARG A 103 1.63 10.25 16.43
N GLY A 104 2.58 10.01 15.53
CA GLY A 104 3.14 8.70 15.21
C GLY A 104 2.05 7.72 14.77
N LEU A 105 1.90 6.64 15.54
CA LEU A 105 0.84 5.64 15.35
C LEU A 105 -0.54 6.06 15.90
N GLY A 106 -0.63 7.16 16.66
CA GLY A 106 -1.87 7.68 17.22
C GLY A 106 -2.76 6.61 17.86
N ARG A 107 -4.00 6.50 17.40
CA ARG A 107 -5.02 5.55 17.89
C ARG A 107 -4.67 4.09 17.60
N ALA A 108 -3.84 3.82 16.59
CA ALA A 108 -3.44 2.46 16.24
C ALA A 108 -2.39 1.87 17.20
N ARG A 109 -1.69 2.71 17.98
CA ARG A 109 -0.56 2.29 18.84
C ARG A 109 -0.93 1.13 19.76
N GLY A 110 -2.04 1.22 20.49
CA GLY A 110 -2.44 0.19 21.45
C GLY A 110 -2.68 -1.17 20.78
N ARG A 111 -3.41 -1.18 19.67
CA ARG A 111 -3.67 -2.41 18.89
C ARG A 111 -2.39 -2.99 18.28
N MET A 112 -1.48 -2.13 17.82
CA MET A 112 -0.19 -2.58 17.30
C MET A 112 0.68 -3.20 18.39
N GLN A 113 0.73 -2.57 19.57
CA GLN A 113 1.49 -3.10 20.71
C GLN A 113 0.94 -4.45 21.17
N GLU A 114 -0.38 -4.58 21.29
CA GLU A 114 -1.02 -5.85 21.62
C GLU A 114 -0.71 -6.94 20.60
N TRP A 115 -0.79 -6.59 19.31
CA TRP A 115 -0.49 -7.52 18.22
C TRP A 115 0.96 -8.02 18.26
N ILE A 116 1.93 -7.12 18.46
CA ILE A 116 3.35 -7.48 18.59
C ILE A 116 3.61 -8.35 19.83
N LEU A 117 2.98 -8.02 20.96
CA LEU A 117 3.08 -8.84 22.17
C LEU A 117 2.55 -10.26 21.93
N ARG A 118 1.42 -10.39 21.23
CA ARG A 118 0.86 -11.71 20.86
C ARG A 118 1.83 -12.49 19.96
N GLN A 119 2.47 -11.85 19.00
CA GLN A 119 3.48 -12.49 18.14
C GLN A 119 4.70 -12.97 18.92
N GLN A 120 5.18 -12.20 19.89
CA GLN A 120 6.30 -12.60 20.74
C GLN A 120 5.93 -13.82 21.59
N ASN A 121 4.73 -13.83 22.17
CA ASN A 121 4.21 -14.98 22.92
C ASN A 121 4.05 -16.23 22.05
N ASP A 122 3.57 -16.06 20.81
CA ASP A 122 3.50 -17.15 19.84
C ASP A 122 4.90 -17.67 19.48
N GLY A 123 5.88 -16.79 19.30
CA GLY A 123 7.26 -17.14 19.02
C GLY A 123 7.92 -17.96 20.14
N VAL A 124 7.67 -17.61 21.41
CA VAL A 124 8.10 -18.42 22.57
C VAL A 124 7.50 -19.82 22.53
N ALA A 125 6.27 -19.96 22.04
CA ALA A 125 5.59 -21.24 21.85
C ALA A 125 5.91 -21.94 20.52
N GLY A 126 6.88 -21.45 19.74
CA GLY A 126 7.28 -22.02 18.45
C GLY A 126 6.26 -21.82 17.32
N ARG A 127 5.30 -20.91 17.49
CA ARG A 127 4.31 -20.55 16.48
C ARG A 127 4.66 -19.20 15.85
N SER A 128 4.30 -19.02 14.58
CA SER A 128 4.36 -17.72 13.93
C SER A 128 3.12 -17.52 13.08
N GLY A 129 2.52 -16.35 13.20
CA GLY A 129 1.45 -15.91 12.32
C GLY A 129 1.96 -15.52 10.93
N ARG A 130 1.01 -15.31 10.01
CA ARG A 130 1.26 -14.81 8.65
C ARG A 130 1.85 -13.42 8.63
N TRP A 131 1.32 -12.50 9.44
CA TRP A 131 1.75 -11.11 9.48
C TRP A 131 2.52 -10.85 10.77
N VAL A 132 3.84 -10.70 10.65
CA VAL A 132 4.76 -10.39 11.75
C VAL A 132 5.23 -8.94 11.67
N PHE A 133 5.13 -8.17 12.75
CA PHE A 133 5.65 -6.80 12.81
C PHE A 133 6.84 -6.74 13.75
N ASP A 134 7.80 -5.88 13.42
CA ASP A 134 8.96 -5.62 14.27
C ASP A 134 8.58 -4.66 15.40
N SER A 135 9.08 -4.89 16.62
CA SER A 135 8.81 -4.02 17.77
C SER A 135 9.33 -2.60 17.56
N SER A 136 10.37 -2.41 16.74
CA SER A 136 10.89 -1.09 16.34
C SER A 136 9.83 -0.21 15.67
N LEU A 137 8.76 -0.81 15.13
CA LEU A 137 7.62 -0.06 14.59
C LEU A 137 6.90 0.75 15.68
N LEU A 138 6.94 0.31 16.94
CA LEU A 138 6.42 1.06 18.09
C LEU A 138 7.36 2.18 18.53
N ASP A 139 8.65 2.11 18.17
CA ASP A 139 9.63 3.16 18.48
C ASP A 139 9.55 4.31 17.49
N ILE A 140 8.75 4.15 16.43
CA ILE A 140 8.36 5.21 15.51
C ILE A 140 7.37 6.15 16.22
N GLN A 141 7.87 6.93 17.19
CA GLN A 141 7.19 8.09 17.78
C GLN A 141 8.16 9.21 18.15
N VAL A 142 7.78 10.42 17.70
CA VAL A 142 7.86 11.75 18.34
C VAL A 142 8.88 11.88 19.48
N THR A 143 10.15 12.11 19.15
CA THR A 143 11.10 12.68 20.11
C THR A 143 11.76 13.90 19.47
N GLY A 144 11.18 15.09 19.69
CA GLY A 144 11.77 16.37 19.28
C GLY A 144 11.60 16.72 17.79
N PRO A 145 12.01 17.94 17.38
CA PRO A 145 11.72 18.49 16.06
C PRO A 145 12.14 17.49 15.00
N ALA A 146 11.25 17.23 14.05
CA ALA A 146 11.42 16.28 12.96
C ALA A 146 12.85 16.37 12.38
N ARG A 147 13.75 15.54 12.89
CA ARG A 147 15.04 15.34 12.24
C ARG A 147 14.74 14.35 11.12
N PRO A 148 14.86 14.75 9.85
CA PRO A 148 14.77 13.79 8.77
C PRO A 148 15.89 12.77 9.00
N VAL A 149 15.53 11.57 9.44
CA VAL A 149 16.42 10.41 9.37
C VAL A 149 16.42 9.96 7.91
N ILE A 150 16.95 10.83 7.04
CA ILE A 150 17.49 10.40 5.77
C ILE A 150 18.82 9.77 6.15
N VAL A 151 18.81 8.49 6.50
CA VAL A 151 20.01 7.68 6.27
C VAL A 151 20.13 7.62 4.76
N GLN A 152 20.81 8.61 4.18
CA GLN A 152 21.34 8.40 2.85
C GLN A 152 22.25 7.19 3.02
N ARG A 153 21.82 6.03 2.55
CA ARG A 153 22.77 4.98 2.22
C ARG A 153 23.78 5.69 1.33
N PRO A 154 25.06 5.78 1.70
CA PRO A 154 26.06 6.31 0.81
C PRO A 154 25.94 5.46 -0.46
N VAL A 155 25.40 6.05 -1.52
CA VAL A 155 25.61 5.51 -2.84
C VAL A 155 27.06 5.86 -3.09
N GLU A 156 27.96 5.00 -2.61
CA GLU A 156 29.28 4.99 -3.21
C GLU A 156 29.05 4.91 -4.71
N PRO A 157 29.64 5.80 -5.52
CA PRO A 157 29.59 5.66 -6.95
C PRO A 157 30.31 4.34 -7.26
N ALA A 158 29.54 3.26 -7.33
CA ALA A 158 30.05 1.98 -7.76
C ALA A 158 30.53 2.19 -9.18
N ALA A 159 31.85 2.39 -9.32
CA ALA A 159 32.60 2.24 -10.54
C ALA A 159 32.54 0.75 -10.93
N LEU A 160 31.35 0.24 -11.23
CA LEU A 160 31.13 -1.13 -11.65
C LEU A 160 30.00 -1.15 -12.66
N ASP A 161 30.44 -1.42 -13.88
CA ASP A 161 29.71 -1.71 -15.10
C ASP A 161 28.43 -2.54 -14.82
N SER A 162 27.31 -1.85 -14.63
CA SER A 162 26.07 -2.48 -14.17
C SER A 162 25.52 -3.47 -15.20
N LEU A 163 24.79 -4.47 -14.73
CA LEU A 163 24.09 -5.45 -15.57
C LEU A 163 23.24 -4.77 -16.66
N TRP A 164 22.65 -3.62 -16.35
CA TRP A 164 21.90 -2.78 -17.29
C TRP A 164 22.76 -2.20 -18.40
N SER A 165 24.00 -1.78 -18.10
CA SER A 165 24.98 -1.31 -19.08
C SER A 165 25.45 -2.43 -20.02
N ARG A 166 25.49 -3.68 -19.54
CA ARG A 166 25.77 -4.87 -20.35
C ARG A 166 24.58 -5.28 -21.21
N LEU A 167 23.36 -5.23 -20.67
CA LEU A 167 22.13 -5.52 -21.41
C LEU A 167 21.85 -4.47 -22.47
N ALA A 168 22.07 -3.18 -22.19
CA ALA A 168 21.93 -2.10 -23.17
C ALA A 168 22.91 -2.27 -24.33
N ARG A 169 24.18 -2.63 -24.06
CA ARG A 169 25.16 -2.97 -25.11
C ARG A 169 24.78 -4.20 -25.92
N MET A 170 24.15 -5.21 -25.32
CA MET A 170 23.65 -6.38 -26.04
C MET A 170 22.44 -6.05 -26.92
N LEU A 171 21.51 -5.22 -26.42
CA LEU A 171 20.28 -4.88 -27.12
C LEU A 171 20.46 -3.84 -28.24
N TRP A 172 21.50 -3.00 -28.17
CA TRP A 172 21.77 -1.96 -29.18
C TRP A 172 22.83 -2.34 -30.22
N ARG A 173 23.37 -3.56 -30.17
CA ARG A 173 24.35 -4.04 -31.15
C ARG A 173 23.67 -4.70 -32.34
N ASP A 174 22.72 -3.99 -32.98
CA ASP A 174 22.47 -4.17 -34.41
C ASP A 174 21.71 -3.00 -35.02
N ARG A 175 22.45 -2.17 -35.74
CA ARG A 175 22.06 -1.47 -36.98
C ARG A 175 23.32 -0.80 -37.53
N GLN A 176 24.21 -1.60 -38.10
CA GLN A 176 25.13 -1.09 -39.12
C GLN A 176 24.28 -0.74 -40.34
N VAL A 177 23.73 0.48 -40.38
CA VAL A 177 23.25 1.04 -41.65
C VAL A 177 24.51 1.34 -42.46
N LYS A 178 24.79 0.46 -43.43
CA LYS A 178 25.89 0.63 -44.38
C LYS A 178 25.72 1.97 -45.10
N PRO A 179 26.66 2.94 -44.99
CA PRO A 179 26.61 4.13 -45.82
C PRO A 179 26.84 3.71 -47.27
N ARG A 180 25.88 4.03 -48.15
CA ARG A 180 26.00 3.82 -49.59
C ARG A 180 26.61 5.09 -50.19
N CYS A 181 27.94 5.20 -50.13
CA CYS A 181 28.74 6.02 -51.04
C CYS A 181 29.48 5.02 -51.94
N GLU A 182 29.64 5.15 -53.24
CA GLU A 182 29.21 6.04 -54.32
C GLU A 182 29.68 5.31 -55.60
N LEU A 183 29.29 5.82 -56.78
CA LEU A 183 30.08 5.90 -58.03
C LEU A 183 29.28 5.50 -59.28
N GLU A 184 28.92 6.56 -60.01
CA GLU A 184 29.17 6.76 -61.45
C GLU A 184 28.78 5.66 -62.45
N ASN A 185 27.75 5.96 -63.23
CA ASN A 185 27.89 6.25 -64.68
C ASN A 185 26.81 7.25 -65.12
#